data_AF-G1SLQ2-F1
#
_entry.id   AF-G1SLQ2-F1
#
_cell.length_a   1.000
_cell.length_b   1.000
_cell.length_c   1.000
_cell.angle_alpha   90.00
_cell.angle_beta   90.00
_cell.angle_gamma   90.00
#
_symmetry.space_group_name_H-M   'P 1'
#
loop_
_entity.id
_entity.type
_entity.pdbx_description
1 polymer ?
#
loop_
_entity_poly.entity_id
_entity_poly.type
_entity_poly.pdbx_seq_one_letter_code
_entity_poly.pdbx_strand_id
1 'polypeptide(L)'
;MGVWTSGTEIFLSLWRTYVSPRSPGWMDFLQHLGVCSFVALISVGLLSVAFYWLLSSVTVFAPCWILTSILLCSSKHARCFVLLAFLSCGLREGRNALIAAGTGIVIFGHVQNIFHNFKGLLDSMSCNLRAKSFSIHFPLLEKYIEAIQWIYSQAASLTLFGDLVSWNQTLAVSLYGTKHALEAQLNDTKGQVLSVWCQVMTMTETLSSLGQKLLCFAGLLLLLLSTGLFMRRFLGPCGCKFENIYITRQFIRFDEKERHEQRPCVLPLSKKERKKFISGFQS
;
A
#
# COMPACT_ATOMS: atom_id res chain seq x y z
N MET A 1 -36.08 -19.24 -9.21
CA MET A 1 -35.64 -18.62 -10.48
C MET A 1 -36.19 -17.19 -10.70
N GLY A 2 -37.39 -16.81 -10.23
CA GLY A 2 -37.97 -15.48 -10.52
C GLY A 2 -37.37 -14.26 -9.80
N VAL A 3 -36.64 -14.44 -8.69
CA VAL A 3 -36.03 -13.31 -7.95
C VAL A 3 -34.79 -12.76 -8.69
N TRP A 4 -34.05 -13.63 -9.38
CA TRP A 4 -32.83 -13.25 -10.09
C TRP A 4 -33.12 -12.45 -11.37
N THR A 5 -34.18 -12.83 -12.11
CA THR A 5 -34.64 -12.11 -13.29
C THR A 5 -35.19 -10.73 -12.94
N SER A 6 -35.86 -10.59 -11.78
CA SER A 6 -36.37 -9.29 -11.33
C SER A 6 -35.24 -8.33 -10.95
N GLY A 7 -34.20 -8.82 -10.26
CA GLY A 7 -33.05 -7.99 -9.87
C GLY A 7 -32.24 -7.45 -11.06
N THR A 8 -32.01 -8.28 -12.08
CA THR A 8 -31.26 -7.87 -13.29
C THR A 8 -32.00 -6.79 -14.09
N GLU A 9 -33.32 -6.91 -14.21
CA GLU A 9 -34.15 -5.93 -14.92
C GLU A 9 -34.15 -4.56 -14.22
N ILE A 10 -34.24 -4.55 -12.88
CA ILE A 10 -34.15 -3.33 -12.08
C ILE A 10 -32.77 -2.67 -12.26
N PHE A 11 -31.70 -3.45 -12.22
CA PHE A 11 -30.34 -2.94 -12.42
C PHE A 11 -30.14 -2.34 -13.81
N LEU A 12 -30.62 -3.02 -14.87
CA LEU A 12 -30.56 -2.53 -16.24
C LEU A 12 -31.36 -1.24 -16.43
N SER A 13 -32.54 -1.14 -15.80
CA SER A 13 -33.35 0.08 -15.77
C SER A 13 -32.60 1.25 -15.12
N LEU A 14 -32.06 1.05 -13.92
CA LEU A 14 -31.27 2.08 -13.20
C LEU A 14 -30.03 2.51 -13.99
N TRP A 15 -29.34 1.56 -14.61
CA TRP A 15 -28.19 1.81 -15.48
C TRP A 15 -28.57 2.66 -16.69
N ARG A 16 -29.68 2.32 -17.35
CA ARG A 16 -30.19 3.07 -18.50
C ARG A 16 -30.52 4.51 -18.10
N THR A 17 -31.19 4.70 -16.96
CA THR A 17 -31.50 6.03 -16.41
C THR A 17 -30.24 6.82 -16.07
N TYR A 18 -29.20 6.18 -15.56
CA TYR A 18 -27.93 6.85 -15.25
C TYR A 18 -27.18 7.34 -16.49
N VAL A 19 -27.13 6.55 -17.57
CA VAL A 19 -26.38 6.89 -18.79
C VAL A 19 -27.16 7.82 -19.72
N SER A 20 -28.49 7.82 -19.62
CA SER A 20 -29.36 8.62 -20.48
C SER A 20 -29.17 10.13 -20.31
N PRO A 21 -29.39 10.93 -21.37
CA PRO A 21 -29.47 12.37 -21.23
C PRO A 21 -30.60 12.75 -20.28
N ARG A 22 -30.43 13.88 -19.58
CA ARG A 22 -31.45 14.39 -18.65
C ARG A 22 -32.75 14.63 -19.41
N SER A 23 -33.82 13.95 -19.03
CA SER A 23 -35.15 14.17 -19.60
C SER A 23 -35.85 15.35 -18.93
N PRO A 24 -36.81 16.00 -19.63
CA PRO A 24 -37.50 17.19 -19.13
C PRO A 24 -38.63 16.90 -18.14
N GLY A 25 -39.09 15.65 -18.02
CA GLY A 25 -40.19 15.26 -17.12
C GLY A 25 -39.80 15.29 -15.64
N TRP A 26 -40.70 15.76 -14.77
CA TRP A 26 -40.46 15.86 -13.32
C TRP A 26 -40.18 14.50 -12.65
N MET A 27 -40.93 13.45 -13.02
CA MET A 27 -40.75 12.10 -12.47
C MET A 27 -39.39 11.52 -12.87
N ASP A 28 -39.02 11.64 -14.13
CA ASP A 28 -37.76 11.15 -14.66
C ASP A 28 -36.56 11.94 -14.09
N PHE A 29 -36.73 13.25 -13.87
CA PHE A 29 -35.72 14.06 -13.22
C PHE A 29 -35.47 13.60 -11.78
N LEU A 30 -36.53 13.30 -11.03
CA LEU A 30 -36.43 12.79 -9.66
C LEU A 30 -35.74 11.41 -9.63
N GLN A 31 -36.07 10.53 -10.58
CA GLN A 31 -35.39 9.25 -10.76
C GLN A 31 -33.91 9.45 -11.10
N HIS A 32 -33.58 10.33 -12.03
CA HIS A 32 -32.19 10.62 -12.42
C HIS A 32 -31.37 11.17 -11.24
N LEU A 33 -31.95 12.08 -10.47
CA LEU A 33 -31.34 12.60 -9.24
C LEU A 33 -31.11 11.47 -8.22
N GLY A 34 -32.10 10.61 -8.00
CA GLY A 34 -31.99 9.45 -7.11
C GLY A 34 -30.84 8.51 -7.50
N VAL A 35 -30.75 8.16 -8.78
CA VAL A 35 -29.67 7.28 -9.28
C VAL A 35 -28.30 7.95 -9.17
N CYS A 36 -28.20 9.25 -9.50
CA CYS A 36 -26.95 9.98 -9.37
C CYS A 36 -26.49 10.08 -7.90
N SER A 37 -27.40 10.36 -6.98
CA SER A 37 -27.13 10.40 -5.54
C SER A 37 -26.72 9.04 -4.98
N PHE A 38 -27.33 7.95 -5.47
CA PHE A 38 -26.97 6.59 -5.08
C PHE A 38 -25.56 6.21 -5.57
N VAL A 39 -25.24 6.49 -6.84
CA VAL A 39 -23.89 6.26 -7.39
C VAL A 39 -22.86 7.14 -6.68
N ALA A 40 -23.18 8.40 -6.39
CA ALA A 40 -22.34 9.29 -5.60
C ALA A 40 -22.06 8.73 -4.20
N LEU A 41 -23.09 8.20 -3.54
CA LEU A 41 -22.96 7.59 -2.20
C LEU A 41 -22.00 6.41 -2.23
N ILE A 42 -22.16 5.50 -3.19
CA ILE A 42 -21.24 4.37 -3.39
C ILE A 42 -19.83 4.88 -3.66
N SER A 43 -19.71 5.89 -4.52
CA SER A 43 -18.40 6.39 -4.94
C SER A 43 -17.63 7.02 -3.79
N VAL A 44 -18.28 7.94 -3.07
CA VAL A 44 -17.71 8.61 -1.89
C VAL A 44 -17.53 7.63 -0.74
N GLY A 45 -18.41 6.63 -0.60
CA GLY A 45 -18.28 5.55 0.39
C GLY A 45 -17.07 4.66 0.16
N LEU A 46 -16.83 4.23 -1.08
CA LEU A 46 -15.65 3.44 -1.41
C LEU A 46 -14.37 4.26 -1.21
N LEU A 47 -14.40 5.54 -1.58
CA LEU A 47 -13.31 6.46 -1.29
C LEU A 47 -13.12 6.61 0.22
N SER A 48 -14.17 6.84 1.00
CA SER A 48 -14.05 7.05 2.45
C SER A 48 -13.54 5.79 3.18
N VAL A 49 -13.89 4.59 2.73
CA VAL A 49 -13.31 3.35 3.25
C VAL A 49 -11.81 3.26 2.91
N ALA A 50 -11.43 3.57 1.68
CA ALA A 50 -10.02 3.60 1.27
C ALA A 50 -9.20 4.67 2.01
N PHE A 51 -9.84 5.77 2.39
CA PHE A 51 -9.24 6.91 3.07
C PHE A 51 -9.66 7.02 4.54
N TYR A 52 -10.23 5.98 5.17
CA TYR A 52 -10.76 6.08 6.54
C TYR A 52 -9.65 6.41 7.55
N TRP A 53 -8.45 5.88 7.28
CA TRP A 53 -7.21 6.20 8.00
C TRP A 53 -6.71 7.64 7.80
N LEU A 54 -7.20 8.34 6.77
CA LEU A 54 -6.69 9.61 6.27
C LEU A 54 -7.65 10.78 6.58
N LEU A 55 -8.96 10.53 6.54
CA LEU A 55 -9.99 11.56 6.67
C LEU A 55 -11.14 11.06 7.57
N SER A 56 -10.94 11.18 8.88
CA SER A 56 -11.82 10.63 9.92
C SER A 56 -13.02 11.51 10.28
N SER A 57 -13.69 12.15 9.31
CA SER A 57 -14.88 12.92 9.66
C SER A 57 -16.08 12.69 8.77
N VAL A 58 -17.17 12.27 9.42
CA VAL A 58 -18.55 12.32 8.91
C VAL A 58 -18.87 13.72 8.34
N THR A 59 -18.24 14.78 8.88
CA THR A 59 -18.41 16.15 8.39
C THR A 59 -17.84 16.41 6.99
N VAL A 60 -16.89 15.60 6.51
CA VAL A 60 -16.37 15.71 5.12
C VAL A 60 -17.14 14.78 4.18
N PHE A 61 -17.65 13.66 4.69
CA PHE A 61 -18.40 12.70 3.90
C PHE A 61 -19.67 13.33 3.27
N ALA A 62 -20.49 13.98 4.09
CA ALA A 62 -21.75 14.59 3.64
C ALA A 62 -21.56 15.67 2.54
N PRO A 63 -20.66 16.68 2.68
CA PRO A 63 -20.45 17.66 1.63
C PRO A 63 -19.81 17.05 0.38
N CYS A 64 -18.89 16.09 0.50
CA CYS A 64 -18.35 15.37 -0.66
C CYS A 64 -19.43 14.59 -1.40
N TRP A 65 -20.34 13.93 -0.68
CA TRP A 65 -21.48 13.23 -1.27
C TRP A 65 -22.44 14.18 -1.99
N ILE A 66 -22.79 15.32 -1.38
CA ILE A 66 -23.66 16.32 -2.02
C ILE A 66 -22.99 16.89 -3.28
N LEU A 67 -21.71 17.28 -3.19
CA LEU A 67 -20.97 17.86 -4.31
C LEU A 67 -20.85 16.86 -5.49
N THR A 68 -20.51 15.61 -5.20
CA THR A 68 -20.42 14.56 -6.22
C THR A 68 -21.79 14.23 -6.83
N SER A 69 -22.85 14.23 -6.03
CA SER A 69 -24.22 14.05 -6.53
C SER A 69 -24.63 15.15 -7.50
N ILE A 70 -24.33 16.42 -7.18
CA ILE A 70 -24.58 17.57 -8.06
C ILE A 70 -23.77 17.45 -9.35
N LEU A 71 -22.49 17.10 -9.25
CA LEU A 71 -21.59 16.93 -10.40
C LEU A 71 -22.10 15.85 -11.36
N LEU A 72 -22.50 14.69 -10.82
CA LEU A 72 -23.01 13.57 -11.61
C LEU A 72 -24.36 13.90 -12.27
N CYS A 73 -25.26 14.56 -11.55
CA CYS A 73 -26.56 14.98 -12.10
C CYS A 73 -26.40 16.02 -13.22
N SER A 74 -25.39 16.88 -13.13
CA SER A 74 -25.19 17.99 -14.08
C SER A 74 -24.40 17.59 -15.34
N SER A 75 -23.51 16.59 -15.26
CA SER A 75 -22.57 16.30 -16.35
C SER A 75 -22.60 14.84 -16.79
N LYS A 76 -22.92 14.61 -18.07
CA LYS A 76 -22.79 13.29 -18.69
C LYS A 76 -21.34 12.82 -18.70
N HIS A 77 -20.39 13.72 -18.94
CA HIS A 77 -18.96 13.39 -18.93
C HIS A 77 -18.50 12.93 -17.55
N ALA A 78 -18.97 13.57 -16.48
CA ALA A 78 -18.67 13.15 -15.11
C ALA A 78 -19.21 11.73 -14.83
N ARG A 79 -20.45 11.44 -15.24
CA ARG A 79 -21.06 10.11 -15.11
C ARG A 79 -20.24 9.03 -15.81
N CYS A 80 -19.90 9.27 -17.08
CA CYS A 80 -19.06 8.34 -17.83
C CYS A 80 -17.68 8.17 -17.19
N PHE A 81 -17.08 9.25 -16.68
CA PHE A 81 -15.75 9.21 -16.06
C PHE A 81 -15.75 8.37 -14.78
N VAL A 82 -16.73 8.55 -13.90
CA VAL A 82 -16.87 7.78 -12.66
C VAL A 82 -17.05 6.30 -12.97
N LEU A 83 -17.92 5.95 -13.92
CA LEU A 83 -18.08 4.56 -14.36
C LEU A 83 -16.77 3.97 -14.88
N LEU A 84 -16.07 4.73 -15.72
CA LEU A 84 -14.83 4.26 -16.30
C LEU A 84 -13.74 4.10 -15.24
N ALA A 85 -13.70 4.98 -14.23
CA ALA A 85 -12.78 4.87 -13.11
C ALA A 85 -13.04 3.59 -12.30
N PHE A 86 -14.30 3.25 -12.03
CA PHE A 86 -14.65 1.99 -11.37
C PHE A 86 -14.27 0.77 -12.19
N LEU A 87 -14.53 0.80 -13.50
CA LEU A 87 -14.13 -0.28 -14.40
C LEU A 87 -12.60 -0.41 -14.46
N SER A 88 -11.88 0.70 -14.48
CA SER A 88 -10.41 0.73 -14.47
C SER A 88 -9.83 0.00 -13.26
N CYS A 89 -10.46 0.08 -12.08
CA CYS A 89 -10.05 -0.71 -10.90
C CYS A 89 -10.07 -2.22 -11.15
N GLY A 90 -11.01 -2.70 -11.98
CA GLY A 90 -11.15 -4.12 -12.33
C GLY A 90 -10.28 -4.58 -13.50
N LEU A 91 -9.78 -3.65 -14.32
CA LEU A 91 -8.88 -3.97 -15.43
C LEU A 91 -7.52 -4.46 -14.91
N ARG A 92 -6.81 -5.26 -15.72
CA ARG A 92 -5.52 -5.86 -15.35
C ARG A 92 -4.54 -4.84 -14.77
N GLU A 93 -4.39 -3.69 -15.43
CA GLU A 93 -3.47 -2.64 -15.00
C GLU A 93 -3.90 -1.95 -13.70
N GLY A 94 -5.19 -1.58 -13.59
CA GLY A 94 -5.70 -0.95 -12.37
C GLY A 94 -5.71 -1.88 -11.17
N ARG A 95 -6.03 -3.17 -11.37
CA ARG A 95 -5.96 -4.20 -10.34
C ARG A 95 -4.53 -4.40 -9.86
N ASN A 96 -3.56 -4.49 -10.77
CA ASN A 96 -2.15 -4.62 -10.40
C ASN A 96 -1.66 -3.40 -9.61
N ALA A 97 -2.07 -2.19 -10.01
CA ALA A 97 -1.76 -0.96 -9.27
C ALA A 97 -2.38 -0.96 -7.86
N LEU A 98 -3.64 -1.39 -7.73
CA LEU A 98 -4.32 -1.46 -6.44
C LEU A 98 -3.68 -2.50 -5.51
N ILE A 99 -3.30 -3.68 -6.04
CA ILE A 99 -2.57 -4.70 -5.29
C ILE A 99 -1.20 -4.16 -4.85
N ALA A 100 -0.48 -3.47 -5.72
CA ALA A 100 0.81 -2.87 -5.38
C ALA A 100 0.67 -1.81 -4.28
N ALA A 101 -0.32 -0.91 -4.38
CA ALA A 101 -0.61 0.08 -3.36
C ALA A 101 -0.99 -0.59 -2.02
N GLY A 102 -1.91 -1.56 -2.04
CA GLY A 102 -2.33 -2.30 -0.84
C GLY A 102 -1.17 -3.07 -0.19
N THR A 103 -0.32 -3.71 -0.99
CA THR A 103 0.87 -4.41 -0.49
C THR A 103 1.85 -3.44 0.16
N GLY A 104 2.06 -2.25 -0.45
CA GLY A 104 2.88 -1.19 0.13
C GLY A 104 2.39 -0.77 1.51
N ILE A 105 1.08 -0.53 1.66
CA ILE A 105 0.45 -0.18 2.94
C ILE A 105 0.73 -1.25 4.02
N VAL A 106 0.56 -2.53 3.66
CA VAL A 106 0.80 -3.66 4.57
C VAL A 106 2.26 -3.74 5.00
N ILE A 107 3.20 -3.55 4.06
CA ILE A 107 4.64 -3.52 4.37
C ILE A 107 4.94 -2.44 5.40
N PHE A 108 4.46 -1.21 5.19
CA PHE A 108 4.67 -0.11 6.13
C PHE A 108 4.09 -0.39 7.52
N GLY A 109 2.95 -1.09 7.61
CA GLY A 109 2.36 -1.52 8.88
C GLY A 109 3.22 -2.56 9.62
N HIS A 110 3.83 -3.52 8.90
CA HIS A 110 4.66 -4.55 9.52
C HIS A 110 5.97 -4.03 10.10
N VAL A 111 6.48 -2.91 9.62
CA VAL A 111 7.75 -2.34 10.11
C VAL A 111 7.66 -2.03 11.62
N GLN A 112 6.53 -1.50 12.10
CA GLN A 112 6.32 -1.25 13.54
C GLN A 112 6.41 -2.53 14.37
N ASN A 113 5.87 -3.63 13.86
CA ASN A 113 5.91 -4.93 14.54
C ASN A 113 7.32 -5.53 14.57
N ILE A 114 8.07 -5.41 13.46
CA ILE A 114 9.49 -5.80 13.41
C ILE A 114 10.26 -5.06 14.49
N PHE A 115 10.02 -3.75 14.61
CA PHE A 115 10.70 -2.98 15.62
C PHE A 115 10.30 -3.44 17.03
N HIS A 116 9.00 -3.57 17.33
CA HIS A 116 8.57 -4.08 18.63
C HIS A 116 9.26 -5.40 19.05
N ASN A 117 9.37 -6.36 18.12
CA ASN A 117 10.06 -7.62 18.36
C ASN A 117 11.56 -7.46 18.61
N PHE A 118 12.23 -6.58 17.89
CA PHE A 118 13.65 -6.34 18.07
C PHE A 118 13.96 -5.69 19.43
N LYS A 119 13.08 -4.81 19.95
CA LYS A 119 13.20 -4.32 21.33
C LYS A 119 13.16 -5.47 22.33
N GLY A 120 12.18 -6.37 22.20
CA GLY A 120 12.07 -7.55 23.05
C GLY A 120 13.31 -8.46 22.98
N LEU A 121 13.88 -8.63 21.78
CA LEU A 121 15.12 -9.37 21.58
C LEU A 121 16.30 -8.73 22.32
N LEU A 122 16.46 -7.40 22.23
CA LEU A 122 17.52 -6.67 22.93
C LEU A 122 17.39 -6.79 24.45
N ASP A 123 16.17 -6.66 24.98
CA ASP A 123 15.91 -6.82 26.41
C ASP A 123 16.22 -8.25 26.88
N SER A 124 15.87 -9.25 26.07
CA SER A 124 16.19 -10.66 26.33
C SER A 124 17.71 -10.92 26.32
N MET A 125 18.43 -10.41 25.32
CA MET A 125 19.89 -10.51 25.24
C MET A 125 20.57 -9.83 26.43
N SER A 126 20.12 -8.63 26.80
CA SER A 126 20.64 -7.90 27.96
C SER A 126 20.40 -8.67 29.27
N CYS A 127 19.21 -9.24 29.44
CA CYS A 127 18.87 -10.08 30.59
C CYS A 127 19.74 -11.35 30.64
N ASN A 128 19.88 -12.06 29.51
CA ASN A 128 20.66 -13.29 29.42
C ASN A 128 22.15 -13.04 29.71
N LEU A 129 22.73 -11.99 29.13
CA LEU A 129 24.11 -11.58 29.42
C LEU A 129 24.29 -11.26 30.90
N ARG A 130 23.33 -10.57 31.53
CA ARG A 130 23.41 -10.24 32.94
C ARG A 130 23.34 -11.49 33.83
N ALA A 131 22.42 -12.40 33.53
CA ALA A 131 22.29 -13.66 34.25
C ALA A 131 23.57 -14.51 34.12
N LYS A 132 24.05 -14.71 32.89
CA LYS A 132 25.21 -15.56 32.62
C LYS A 132 26.51 -14.98 33.17
N SER A 133 26.75 -13.68 33.05
CA SER A 133 28.00 -13.09 33.56
C SER A 133 27.94 -12.88 35.08
N PHE A 134 26.95 -12.13 35.59
CA PHE A 134 26.91 -11.67 36.99
C PHE A 134 26.39 -12.71 37.96
N SER A 135 25.49 -13.60 37.54
CA SER A 135 24.93 -14.61 38.44
C SER A 135 25.67 -15.95 38.36
N ILE A 136 26.37 -16.24 37.26
CA ILE A 136 27.04 -17.53 37.05
C ILE A 136 28.55 -17.36 36.97
N HIS A 137 29.09 -16.70 35.93
CA HIS A 137 30.54 -16.66 35.71
C HIS A 137 31.33 -15.94 36.79
N PHE A 138 30.93 -14.72 37.19
CA PHE A 138 31.67 -13.97 38.22
C PHE A 138 31.70 -14.70 39.58
N PRO A 139 30.57 -15.21 40.11
CA PRO A 139 30.59 -16.01 41.36
C PRO A 139 31.42 -17.29 41.25
N LEU A 140 31.34 -18.02 40.13
CA LEU A 140 32.17 -19.22 39.91
C LEU A 140 33.67 -18.86 39.94
N LEU A 141 34.04 -17.80 39.24
CA LEU A 141 35.43 -17.39 39.13
C LEU A 141 35.98 -16.86 40.46
N GLU A 142 35.16 -16.19 41.27
CA GLU A 142 35.47 -15.83 42.65
C GLU A 142 35.75 -17.08 43.50
N LYS A 143 34.94 -18.13 43.39
CA LYS A 143 35.18 -19.40 44.08
C LYS A 143 36.46 -20.12 43.61
N TYR A 144 36.79 -20.06 42.33
CA TYR A 144 38.07 -20.57 41.83
C TYR A 144 39.26 -19.79 42.37
N ILE A 145 39.17 -18.46 42.46
CA ILE A 145 40.22 -17.62 43.04
C ILE A 145 40.41 -17.95 44.52
N GLU A 146 39.32 -18.07 45.29
CA GLU A 146 39.36 -18.50 46.70
C GLU A 146 40.08 -19.85 46.86
N ALA A 147 39.77 -20.83 45.99
CA ALA A 147 40.42 -22.13 46.02
C ALA A 147 41.92 -22.08 45.69
N ILE A 148 42.33 -21.28 44.69
CA ILE A 148 43.74 -21.10 44.33
C ILE A 148 44.50 -20.41 45.46
N GLN A 149 43.92 -19.37 46.07
CA GLN A 149 44.52 -18.69 47.22
C GLN A 149 44.69 -19.63 48.41
N TRP A 150 43.70 -20.49 48.67
CA TRP A 150 43.79 -21.52 49.70
C TRP A 150 44.89 -22.55 49.41
N ILE A 151 45.03 -23.03 48.17
CA ILE A 151 46.13 -23.94 47.80
C ILE A 151 47.48 -23.25 47.98
N TYR A 152 47.59 -21.99 47.55
CA TYR A 152 48.81 -21.21 47.71
C TYR A 152 49.19 -21.01 49.17
N SER A 153 48.24 -20.71 50.06
CA SER A 153 48.53 -20.58 51.50
C SER A 153 49.01 -21.89 52.12
N GLN A 154 48.45 -23.03 51.68
CA GLN A 154 48.92 -24.34 52.13
C GLN A 154 50.33 -24.64 51.60
N ALA A 155 50.61 -24.35 50.31
CA ALA A 155 51.94 -24.54 49.73
C ALA A 155 53.01 -23.64 50.37
N ALA A 156 52.66 -22.38 50.70
CA ALA A 156 53.53 -21.46 51.43
C ALA A 156 53.85 -21.96 52.86
N SER A 157 52.94 -22.73 53.48
CA SER A 157 53.18 -23.38 54.78
C SER A 157 54.03 -24.65 54.69
N LEU A 158 54.08 -25.29 53.51
CA LEU A 158 54.93 -26.44 53.18
C LEU A 158 56.31 -25.94 52.72
N THR A 159 57.03 -25.27 53.59
CA THR A 159 58.46 -24.93 53.45
C THR A 159 59.34 -26.19 53.55
N LEU A 160 59.13 -27.18 52.67
CA LEU A 160 59.97 -28.38 52.58
C LEU A 160 61.23 -28.14 51.71
N PHE A 161 61.31 -26.99 51.02
CA PHE A 161 62.44 -26.58 50.16
C PHE A 161 63.04 -25.21 50.56
N GLY A 162 63.07 -24.91 51.87
CA GLY A 162 63.53 -23.64 52.42
C GLY A 162 64.98 -23.24 52.07
N ASP A 163 65.82 -24.18 51.60
CA ASP A 163 67.25 -23.93 51.37
C ASP A 163 67.68 -23.77 49.91
N LEU A 164 66.81 -24.01 48.90
CA LEU A 164 67.27 -23.99 47.50
C LEU A 164 66.70 -22.86 46.63
N VAL A 165 65.50 -22.34 46.90
CA VAL A 165 64.91 -21.25 46.09
C VAL A 165 63.98 -20.37 46.94
N SER A 166 64.31 -19.08 47.07
CA SER A 166 63.45 -18.08 47.70
C SER A 166 62.25 -17.76 46.80
N TRP A 167 61.05 -18.19 47.20
CA TRP A 167 59.79 -17.82 46.53
C TRP A 167 59.11 -16.67 47.29
N ASN A 168 59.08 -15.47 46.69
CA ASN A 168 58.37 -14.29 47.21
C ASN A 168 57.47 -13.71 46.11
N GLN A 169 56.26 -14.25 45.95
CA GLN A 169 55.26 -13.68 45.04
C GLN A 169 53.92 -13.47 45.77
N THR A 170 53.33 -12.30 45.59
CA THR A 170 51.98 -11.95 46.05
C THR A 170 51.00 -12.14 44.90
N LEU A 171 50.10 -13.11 45.01
CA LEU A 171 49.06 -13.36 44.01
C LEU A 171 47.93 -12.33 44.17
N ALA A 172 47.97 -11.24 43.38
CA ALA A 172 46.89 -10.26 43.30
C ALA A 172 45.97 -10.55 42.11
N VAL A 173 44.79 -11.12 42.37
CA VAL A 173 43.73 -11.30 41.35
C VAL A 173 42.51 -10.49 41.78
N SER A 174 42.15 -9.46 41.01
CA SER A 174 40.98 -8.61 41.28
C SER A 174 39.89 -8.78 40.22
N LEU A 175 38.82 -9.50 40.59
CA LEU A 175 37.67 -9.72 39.72
C LEU A 175 36.64 -8.56 39.77
N TYR A 176 36.67 -7.82 40.88
CA TYR A 176 35.72 -6.75 41.18
C TYR A 176 35.76 -5.61 40.16
N GLY A 177 36.95 -5.18 39.74
CA GLY A 177 37.11 -4.14 38.72
C GLY A 177 36.53 -4.55 37.37
N THR A 178 36.76 -5.81 36.96
CA THR A 178 36.22 -6.36 35.71
C THR A 178 34.70 -6.47 35.73
N LYS A 179 34.11 -6.84 36.87
CA LYS A 179 32.65 -6.89 37.06
C LYS A 179 32.02 -5.51 36.88
N HIS A 180 32.51 -4.49 37.59
CA HIS A 180 31.99 -3.13 37.48
C HIS A 180 32.22 -2.50 36.11
N ALA A 181 33.38 -2.76 35.48
CA ALA A 181 33.64 -2.30 34.11
C ALA A 181 32.66 -2.92 33.10
N LEU A 182 32.39 -4.22 33.21
CA LEU A 182 31.42 -4.90 32.35
C LEU A 182 29.99 -4.39 32.59
N GLU A 183 29.61 -4.15 33.84
CA GLU A 183 28.29 -3.60 34.19
C GLU A 183 28.10 -2.19 33.63
N ALA A 184 29.10 -1.34 33.76
CA ALA A 184 29.11 0.00 33.19
C ALA A 184 28.99 -0.05 31.66
N GLN A 185 29.77 -0.90 30.98
CA GLN A 185 29.67 -1.06 29.53
C GLN A 185 28.31 -1.61 29.08
N LEU A 186 27.70 -2.54 29.82
CA LEU A 186 26.40 -3.09 29.48
C LEU A 186 25.30 -2.02 29.60
N ASN A 187 25.35 -1.20 30.65
CA ASN A 187 24.39 -0.12 30.86
C ASN A 187 24.58 1.01 29.82
N ASP A 188 25.82 1.37 29.50
CA ASP A 188 26.14 2.35 28.45
C ASP A 188 25.65 1.86 27.07
N THR A 189 26.00 0.63 26.69
CA THR A 189 25.55 0.01 25.44
C THR A 189 24.02 -0.05 25.37
N LYS A 190 23.35 -0.43 26.47
CA LYS A 190 21.89 -0.43 26.55
C LYS A 190 21.31 0.96 26.32
N GLY A 191 21.90 1.99 26.94
CA GLY A 191 21.50 3.39 26.77
C GLY A 191 21.66 3.89 25.33
N GLN A 192 22.81 3.62 24.70
CA GLN A 192 23.09 3.98 23.30
C GLN A 192 22.14 3.26 22.33
N VAL A 193 21.90 1.97 22.54
CA VAL A 193 20.99 1.21 21.67
C VAL A 193 19.56 1.71 21.84
N LEU A 194 19.09 1.98 23.07
CA LEU A 194 17.76 2.53 23.33
C LEU A 194 17.57 3.95 22.75
N SER A 195 18.60 4.77 22.71
CA SER A 195 18.50 6.12 22.13
C SER A 195 18.36 6.05 20.62
N VAL A 196 19.21 5.27 19.94
CA VAL A 196 19.11 4.99 18.50
C VAL A 196 17.77 4.33 18.18
N TRP A 197 17.32 3.42 19.03
CA TRP A 197 16.02 2.76 18.91
C TRP A 197 14.85 3.74 18.86
N CYS A 198 14.77 4.64 19.83
CA CYS A 198 13.72 5.65 19.90
C CYS A 198 13.74 6.55 18.65
N GLN A 199 14.93 6.93 18.17
CA GLN A 199 15.06 7.72 16.94
C GLN A 199 14.52 6.96 15.73
N VAL A 200 14.96 5.71 15.54
CA VAL A 200 14.53 4.88 14.41
C VAL A 200 13.02 4.61 14.46
N MET A 201 12.46 4.31 15.64
CA MET A 201 11.02 4.09 15.80
C MET A 201 10.22 5.34 15.44
N THR A 202 10.62 6.51 15.95
CA THR A 202 9.93 7.78 15.66
C THR A 202 10.02 8.13 14.17
N MET A 203 11.19 7.94 13.56
CA MET A 203 11.35 8.12 12.10
C MET A 203 10.52 7.12 11.31
N THR A 204 10.39 5.88 11.79
CA THR A 204 9.58 4.86 11.14
C THR A 204 8.09 5.14 11.25
N GLU A 205 7.58 5.59 12.39
CA GLU A 205 6.17 5.97 12.57
C GLU A 205 5.80 7.15 11.68
N THR A 206 6.67 8.15 11.60
CA THR A 206 6.46 9.31 10.71
C THR A 206 6.54 8.90 9.24
N LEU A 207 7.52 8.09 8.85
CA LEU A 207 7.67 7.62 7.48
C LEU A 207 6.55 6.67 7.05
N SER A 208 6.10 5.76 7.93
CA SER A 208 5.01 4.82 7.63
C SER A 208 3.68 5.53 7.51
N SER A 209 3.35 6.43 8.45
CA SER A 209 2.12 7.20 8.38
C SER A 209 2.09 8.14 7.17
N LEU A 210 3.18 8.84 6.87
CA LEU A 210 3.26 9.70 5.70
C LEU A 210 3.28 8.88 4.39
N GLY A 211 4.08 7.81 4.36
CA GLY A 211 4.23 6.93 3.21
C GLY A 211 2.92 6.25 2.82
N GLN A 212 2.16 5.74 3.80
CA GLN A 212 0.84 5.16 3.58
C GLN A 212 -0.12 6.19 2.95
N LYS A 213 -0.10 7.43 3.45
CA LYS A 213 -0.95 8.51 2.92
C LYS A 213 -0.56 8.89 1.49
N LEU A 214 0.73 9.05 1.22
CA LEU A 214 1.26 9.40 -0.10
C LEU A 214 1.00 8.29 -1.12
N LEU A 215 1.15 7.01 -0.75
CA LEU A 215 0.88 5.88 -1.63
C LEU A 215 -0.60 5.78 -1.99
N CYS A 216 -1.52 5.95 -1.03
CA CYS A 216 -2.94 6.01 -1.32
C CYS A 216 -3.29 7.16 -2.28
N PHE A 217 -2.77 8.35 -1.99
CA PHE A 217 -3.03 9.53 -2.83
C PHE A 217 -2.45 9.37 -4.24
N ALA A 218 -1.20 8.90 -4.36
CA ALA A 218 -0.54 8.65 -5.63
C ALA A 218 -1.28 7.58 -6.45
N GLY A 219 -1.70 6.48 -5.81
CA GLY A 219 -2.48 5.43 -6.45
C GLY A 219 -3.82 5.94 -7.00
N LEU A 220 -4.56 6.72 -6.20
CA LEU A 220 -5.81 7.34 -6.66
C LEU A 220 -5.56 8.33 -7.80
N LEU A 221 -4.55 9.19 -7.68
CA LEU A 221 -4.22 10.19 -8.69
C LEU A 221 -3.86 9.51 -10.02
N LEU A 222 -3.04 8.46 -10.00
CA LEU A 222 -2.69 7.68 -11.17
C LEU A 222 -3.92 7.04 -11.81
N LEU A 223 -4.86 6.51 -11.01
CA LEU A 223 -6.10 5.93 -11.50
C LEU A 223 -7.00 6.97 -12.17
N LEU A 224 -7.16 8.14 -11.56
CA LEU A 224 -7.96 9.23 -12.11
C LEU A 224 -7.33 9.82 -13.39
N LEU A 225 -6.01 10.05 -13.38
CA LEU A 225 -5.27 10.56 -14.53
C LEU A 225 -5.30 9.58 -15.70
N SER A 226 -5.03 8.29 -15.46
CA SER A 226 -5.08 7.26 -16.50
C SER A 226 -6.47 7.14 -17.11
N THR A 227 -7.53 7.15 -16.28
CA THR A 227 -8.93 7.14 -16.72
C THR A 227 -9.26 8.39 -17.54
N GLY A 228 -8.80 9.57 -17.11
CA GLY A 228 -9.02 10.83 -17.81
C GLY A 228 -8.30 10.90 -19.15
N LEU A 229 -7.04 10.45 -19.19
CA LEU A 229 -6.26 10.33 -20.43
C LEU A 229 -6.90 9.33 -21.39
N PHE A 230 -7.40 8.20 -20.89
CA PHE A 230 -8.13 7.23 -21.69
C PHE A 230 -9.39 7.85 -22.29
N MET A 231 -10.22 8.49 -21.46
CA MET A 231 -11.45 9.14 -21.93
C MET A 231 -11.16 10.25 -22.95
N ARG A 232 -10.15 11.09 -22.70
CA ARG A 232 -9.73 12.15 -23.63
C ARG A 232 -9.21 11.56 -24.95
N ARG A 233 -8.48 10.45 -24.91
CA ARG A 233 -7.98 9.76 -26.11
C ARG A 233 -9.11 9.09 -26.90
N PHE A 234 -10.09 8.53 -26.19
CA PHE A 234 -11.26 7.89 -26.79
C PHE A 234 -12.19 8.91 -27.47
N LEU A 235 -12.46 10.03 -26.82
CA LEU A 235 -13.31 11.11 -27.34
C LEU A 235 -12.57 12.10 -28.27
N GLY A 236 -11.24 11.99 -28.38
CA GLY A 236 -10.42 12.91 -29.17
C GLY A 236 -10.50 12.68 -30.69
N PRO A 237 -9.97 13.59 -31.52
CA PRO A 237 -9.98 13.47 -32.98
C PRO A 237 -9.31 12.19 -33.53
N CYS A 238 -8.40 11.60 -32.76
CA CYS A 238 -7.73 10.32 -33.08
C CYS A 238 -8.54 9.08 -32.63
N GLY A 239 -9.74 9.26 -32.04
CA GLY A 239 -10.65 8.22 -31.57
C GLY A 239 -11.30 7.40 -32.69
N CYS A 240 -11.21 7.85 -33.95
CA CYS A 240 -11.70 7.13 -35.14
C CYS A 240 -11.19 5.69 -35.24
N LYS A 241 -10.08 5.37 -34.56
CA LYS A 241 -9.51 4.01 -34.48
C LYS A 241 -10.36 3.04 -33.65
N PHE A 242 -11.21 3.55 -32.74
CA PHE A 242 -12.12 2.76 -31.89
C PHE A 242 -13.53 2.65 -32.49
N GLU A 243 -13.87 3.49 -33.47
CA GLU A 243 -15.21 3.60 -34.05
C GLU A 243 -15.45 2.64 -35.23
N ASN A 244 -14.38 2.07 -35.81
CA ASN A 244 -14.50 1.27 -37.03
C ASN A 244 -13.77 -0.07 -36.92
N ILE A 245 -14.48 -1.05 -36.34
CA ILE A 245 -14.02 -2.45 -36.22
C ILE A 245 -13.99 -3.14 -37.60
N TYR A 246 -14.79 -2.65 -38.55
CA TYR A 246 -15.02 -3.29 -39.85
C TYR A 246 -14.06 -2.79 -40.94
N ILE A 247 -13.67 -1.51 -40.94
CA ILE A 247 -12.67 -0.98 -41.88
C ILE A 247 -11.27 -1.20 -41.30
N THR A 248 -10.78 -2.43 -41.46
CA THR A 248 -9.41 -2.79 -41.08
C THR A 248 -8.40 -2.24 -42.09
N ARG A 249 -7.12 -2.16 -41.69
CA ARG A 249 -6.03 -1.81 -42.63
C ARG A 249 -5.93 -2.78 -43.82
N GLN A 250 -6.34 -4.03 -43.63
CA GLN A 250 -6.39 -5.03 -44.70
C GLN A 250 -7.51 -4.72 -45.69
N PHE A 251 -8.70 -4.34 -45.20
CA PHE A 251 -9.81 -3.91 -46.06
C PHE A 251 -9.42 -2.68 -46.88
N ILE A 252 -8.77 -1.68 -46.27
CA ILE A 252 -8.32 -0.48 -46.98
C ILE A 252 -7.34 -0.85 -48.11
N ARG A 253 -6.35 -1.71 -47.83
CA ARG A 253 -5.39 -2.16 -48.86
C ARG A 253 -6.05 -2.98 -49.97
N PHE A 254 -7.04 -3.81 -49.61
CA PHE A 254 -7.80 -4.59 -50.57
C PHE A 254 -8.62 -3.65 -51.48
N ASP A 255 -9.37 -2.72 -50.91
CA ASP A 255 -10.19 -1.74 -51.67
C ASP A 255 -9.31 -0.84 -52.56
N GLU A 256 -8.13 -0.45 -52.08
CA GLU A 256 -7.16 0.32 -52.87
C GLU A 256 -6.56 -0.49 -54.02
N LYS A 257 -6.31 -1.80 -53.82
CA LYS A 257 -5.86 -2.70 -54.89
C LYS A 257 -6.95 -2.89 -55.95
N GLU A 258 -8.19 -3.16 -55.54
CA GLU A 258 -9.33 -3.29 -56.46
C GLU A 258 -9.55 -1.97 -57.23
N ARG A 259 -9.29 -0.80 -56.60
CA ARG A 259 -9.33 0.51 -57.27
C ARG A 259 -8.29 0.63 -58.39
N HIS A 260 -7.07 0.16 -58.14
CA HIS A 260 -6.03 0.13 -59.16
C HIS A 260 -6.38 -0.80 -60.32
N GLU A 261 -7.14 -1.86 -60.06
CA GLU A 261 -7.64 -2.81 -61.06
C GLU A 261 -8.97 -2.36 -61.72
N GLN A 262 -9.41 -1.11 -61.50
CA GLN A 262 -10.68 -0.54 -61.99
C GLN A 262 -11.95 -1.33 -61.60
N ARG A 263 -11.88 -2.05 -60.48
CA ARG A 263 -13.01 -2.80 -59.95
C ARG A 263 -13.84 -1.95 -58.98
N PRO A 264 -15.10 -2.32 -58.70
CA PRO A 264 -15.96 -1.55 -57.81
C PRO A 264 -15.35 -1.42 -56.41
N CYS A 265 -15.23 -0.19 -55.92
CA CYS A 265 -14.65 0.13 -54.62
C CYS A 265 -15.71 0.71 -53.68
N VAL A 266 -15.56 0.42 -52.39
CA VAL A 266 -16.45 0.91 -51.33
C VAL A 266 -15.99 2.27 -50.80
N LEU A 267 -14.72 2.64 -50.94
CA LEU A 267 -14.17 3.93 -50.49
C LEU A 267 -14.00 4.94 -51.66
N PRO A 268 -14.21 6.25 -51.43
CA PRO A 268 -14.58 6.86 -50.16
C PRO A 268 -16.10 6.84 -49.94
N LEU A 269 -16.52 6.52 -48.71
CA LEU A 269 -17.94 6.53 -48.35
C LEU A 269 -18.55 7.93 -48.53
N SER A 270 -19.70 7.99 -49.20
CA SER A 270 -20.50 9.23 -49.30
C SER A 270 -21.02 9.67 -47.94
N LYS A 271 -21.40 10.95 -47.81
CA LYS A 271 -21.97 11.48 -46.55
C LYS A 271 -23.24 10.73 -46.08
N LYS A 272 -24.02 10.17 -47.01
CA LYS A 272 -25.23 9.38 -46.71
C LYS A 272 -24.87 7.97 -46.23
N GLU A 273 -23.94 7.30 -46.91
CA GLU A 273 -23.44 5.98 -46.53
C GLU A 273 -22.74 6.02 -45.18
N ARG A 274 -21.94 7.07 -44.92
CA ARG A 274 -21.30 7.29 -43.63
C ARG A 274 -22.33 7.36 -42.50
N LYS A 275 -23.46 8.04 -42.69
CA LYS A 275 -24.55 8.02 -41.70
C LYS A 275 -25.13 6.62 -41.56
N LYS A 276 -25.50 5.94 -42.66
CA LYS A 276 -26.17 4.62 -42.62
C LYS A 276 -25.31 3.50 -42.01
N PHE A 277 -24.03 3.43 -42.37
CA PHE A 277 -23.11 2.40 -41.87
C PHE A 277 -22.62 2.66 -40.44
N ILE A 278 -22.60 3.93 -39.99
CA ILE A 278 -22.25 4.29 -38.60
C ILE A 278 -23.49 4.29 -37.69
N SER A 279 -24.68 4.65 -38.20
CA SER A 279 -25.94 4.71 -37.44
C SER A 279 -26.76 3.42 -37.43
N GLY A 280 -26.33 2.37 -38.14
CA GLY A 280 -27.02 1.08 -38.22
C GLY A 280 -27.13 0.30 -36.90
N PHE A 281 -26.65 0.85 -35.79
CA PHE A 281 -26.65 0.25 -34.45
C PHE A 281 -27.50 1.04 -33.42
N GLN A 282 -28.58 1.69 -33.87
CA GLN A 282 -29.62 2.23 -32.98
C GLN A 282 -30.93 1.40 -32.99
N SER A 283 -30.87 0.10 -33.30
CA SER A 283 -31.98 -0.83 -33.01
C SER A 283 -31.68 -1.69 -31.78
#